data_AF-A0A7K7YCJ4-F1
#
_entry.id   AF-A0A7K7YCJ4-F1
#
_cell.length_a   1.000
_cell.length_b   1.000
_cell.length_c   1.000
_cell.angle_alpha   90.00
_cell.angle_beta   90.00
_cell.angle_gamma   90.00
#
_symmetry.space_group_name_H-M   'P 1'
#
loop_
_entity.id
_entity.type
_entity.pdbx_description
1 polymer ?
#
loop_
_entity_poly.entity_id
_entity_poly.type
_entity_poly.pdbx_seq_one_letter_code
_entity_poly.pdbx_strand_id
1 'polypeptide(L)'
;MSGSVEDEKLRVQQLRALRRRWLRDQELSPREPVLPPRRLGPVAAFWERFLQPGDPWRQQVHKFYQTGRFVVLRMLLPAWAITYYLKYHVQKSPHGVVVTNPRIFPGDRILETGEIMPPLRDEHHKHH
;
A
#
# COMPACT_ATOMS: atom_id res chain seq x y z
N MET A 1 -52.02 -36.97 6.35
CA MET A 1 -53.34 -36.55 5.81
C MET A 1 -53.08 -35.46 4.79
N SER A 2 -52.92 -35.81 3.52
CA SER A 2 -52.81 -34.85 2.42
C SER A 2 -54.17 -34.16 2.25
N GLY A 3 -54.18 -32.83 2.13
CA GLY A 3 -55.38 -32.08 1.77
C GLY A 3 -55.87 -32.47 0.38
N SER A 4 -57.07 -32.03 -0.02
CA SER A 4 -57.50 -32.25 -1.40
C SER A 4 -56.50 -31.55 -2.35
N VAL A 5 -56.26 -32.12 -3.53
CA VAL A 5 -55.34 -31.55 -4.54
C VAL A 5 -55.70 -30.09 -4.87
N GLU A 6 -56.98 -29.74 -4.77
CA GLU A 6 -57.46 -28.38 -4.96
C GLU A 6 -57.05 -27.43 -3.82
N ASP A 7 -57.03 -27.89 -2.57
CA ASP A 7 -56.54 -27.10 -1.44
C ASP A 7 -55.04 -26.82 -1.53
N GLU A 8 -54.26 -27.78 -2.02
CA GLU A 8 -52.82 -27.59 -2.25
C GLU A 8 -52.56 -26.56 -3.36
N LYS A 9 -53.33 -26.62 -4.45
CA LYS A 9 -53.27 -25.62 -5.52
C LYS A 9 -53.65 -24.23 -5.02
N LEU A 10 -54.73 -24.11 -4.25
CA LEU A 10 -55.17 -22.86 -3.64
C LEU A 10 -54.08 -22.28 -2.73
N ARG A 11 -53.50 -23.11 -1.87
CA ARG A 11 -52.40 -22.73 -0.97
C ARG A 11 -51.18 -22.22 -1.73
N VAL A 12 -50.77 -22.90 -2.80
CA VAL A 12 -49.63 -22.49 -3.62
C VAL A 12 -49.91 -21.17 -4.34
N GLN A 13 -51.13 -20.94 -4.82
CA GLN A 13 -51.52 -19.66 -5.42
C GLN A 13 -51.46 -18.52 -4.41
N GLN A 14 -51.98 -18.73 -3.20
CA GLN A 14 -51.90 -17.75 -2.11
C GLN A 14 -50.45 -17.42 -1.74
N LEU A 15 -49.60 -18.43 -1.59
CA LEU A 15 -48.17 -18.25 -1.32
C LEU A 15 -47.45 -17.49 -2.45
N ARG A 16 -47.77 -17.77 -3.72
CA ARG A 16 -47.22 -17.02 -4.86
C ARG A 16 -47.66 -15.56 -4.85
N ALA A 17 -48.89 -15.28 -4.48
CA ALA A 17 -49.39 -13.90 -4.39
C ALA A 17 -48.68 -13.12 -3.29
N LEU A 18 -48.52 -13.72 -2.11
CA LEU A 18 -47.76 -13.14 -0.99
C LEU A 18 -46.29 -12.94 -1.36
N ARG A 19 -45.66 -13.94 -1.99
CA ARG A 19 -44.27 -13.86 -2.44
C ARG A 19 -44.06 -12.72 -3.44
N ARG A 20 -44.97 -12.51 -4.39
CA ARG A 20 -44.89 -11.39 -5.36
C ARG A 20 -45.08 -10.02 -4.73
N ARG A 21 -45.83 -9.90 -3.63
CA ARG A 21 -45.93 -8.65 -2.86
C ARG A 21 -44.66 -8.41 -2.07
N TRP A 22 -44.20 -9.42 -1.33
CA TRP A 22 -42.94 -9.34 -0.59
C TRP A 22 -41.76 -8.97 -1.48
N LEU A 23 -41.65 -9.56 -2.68
CA LEU A 23 -40.57 -9.22 -3.62
C LEU A 23 -40.63 -7.77 -4.11
N ARG A 24 -41.83 -7.20 -4.28
CA ARG A 24 -42.00 -5.78 -4.60
C ARG A 24 -41.66 -4.87 -3.42
N ASP A 25 -41.96 -5.29 -2.20
CA ASP A 25 -41.62 -4.55 -0.98
C ASP A 25 -40.10 -4.55 -0.69
N GLN A 26 -39.33 -5.42 -1.35
CA GLN A 26 -37.86 -5.42 -1.31
C GLN A 26 -37.23 -4.46 -2.33
N GLU A 27 -38.01 -3.87 -3.24
CA GLU A 27 -37.50 -2.84 -4.15
C GLU A 27 -37.26 -1.56 -3.34
N LEU A 28 -35.98 -1.29 -3.07
CA LEU A 28 -35.59 -0.10 -2.32
C LEU A 28 -35.82 1.15 -3.16
N SER A 29 -36.47 2.15 -2.56
CA SER A 29 -36.62 3.45 -3.19
C SER A 29 -35.26 4.17 -3.24
N PRO A 30 -34.98 5.03 -4.23
CA PRO A 30 -33.73 5.78 -4.32
C PRO A 30 -33.47 6.73 -3.13
N ARG A 31 -34.47 6.94 -2.25
CA ARG A 31 -34.41 7.83 -1.10
C ARG A 31 -33.98 7.08 0.16
N GLU A 32 -32.81 6.47 0.09
CA GLU A 32 -32.22 5.84 1.26
C GLU A 32 -31.75 6.91 2.27
N PRO A 33 -31.85 6.64 3.58
CA PRO A 33 -31.27 7.51 4.59
C PRO A 33 -29.74 7.48 4.45
N VAL A 34 -29.20 8.50 3.81
CA VAL A 34 -27.77 8.67 3.65
C VAL A 34 -27.18 9.13 4.97
N LEU A 35 -26.01 8.60 5.32
CA LEU A 35 -25.23 9.15 6.43
C LEU A 35 -25.02 10.66 6.20
N PRO A 36 -25.02 11.47 7.27
CA PRO A 36 -24.75 12.89 7.13
C PRO A 36 -23.39 13.11 6.44
N PRO A 37 -23.25 14.21 5.67
CA PRO A 37 -22.02 14.48 4.94
C PRO A 37 -20.83 14.51 5.89
N ARG A 38 -19.77 13.80 5.49
CA ARG A 38 -18.55 13.68 6.30
C ARG A 38 -17.94 15.06 6.53
N ARG A 39 -17.70 15.41 7.79
CA ARG A 39 -16.95 16.63 8.13
C ARG A 39 -15.50 16.46 7.71
N LEU A 40 -15.11 17.14 6.64
CA LEU A 40 -13.72 17.17 6.17
C LEU A 40 -12.93 18.18 6.99
N GLY A 41 -11.68 17.83 7.31
CA GLY A 41 -10.73 18.80 7.86
C GLY A 41 -10.34 19.87 6.83
N PRO A 42 -9.69 20.97 7.25
CA PRO A 42 -9.42 22.12 6.38
C PRO A 42 -8.63 21.76 5.11
N VAL A 43 -7.61 20.90 5.24
CA VAL A 43 -6.80 20.44 4.11
C VAL A 43 -7.60 19.54 3.16
N ALA A 44 -8.43 18.66 3.71
CA ALA A 44 -9.24 17.76 2.91
C ALA A 44 -10.35 18.52 2.16
N ALA A 45 -10.99 19.50 2.83
CA ALA A 45 -11.96 20.39 2.22
C ALA A 45 -11.36 21.26 1.11
N PHE A 46 -10.12 21.74 1.30
CA PHE A 46 -9.39 22.44 0.24
C PHE A 46 -9.21 21.55 -0.99
N TRP A 47 -8.70 20.33 -0.83
CA TRP A 47 -8.47 19.43 -1.96
C TRP A 47 -9.78 19.03 -2.67
N GLU A 48 -10.86 18.79 -1.92
CA GLU A 48 -12.16 18.50 -2.51
C GLU A 48 -12.65 19.67 -3.38
N ARG A 49 -12.63 20.91 -2.86
CA ARG A 49 -13.00 22.11 -3.62
C ARG A 49 -12.08 22.37 -4.81
N PHE A 50 -10.78 22.12 -4.64
CA PHE A 50 -9.80 22.30 -5.71
C PHE A 50 -10.04 21.31 -6.86
N LEU A 51 -10.55 20.10 -6.58
CA LEU A 51 -10.80 19.04 -7.56
C LEU A 51 -12.20 19.06 -8.18
N GLN A 52 -13.18 19.73 -7.57
CA GLN A 52 -14.54 19.89 -8.10
C GLN A 52 -14.65 20.35 -9.57
N PRO A 53 -13.77 21.23 -10.10
CA PRO A 53 -13.81 21.61 -11.52
C PRO A 53 -13.49 20.46 -12.48
N GLY A 54 -13.01 19.31 -11.97
CA GLY A 54 -12.77 18.09 -12.75
C GLY A 54 -11.58 18.12 -13.69
N ASP A 55 -10.85 19.24 -13.76
CA ASP A 55 -9.78 19.50 -14.70
C ASP A 55 -8.61 18.48 -14.59
N PRO A 56 -8.16 17.85 -15.70
CA PRO A 56 -7.09 16.85 -15.68
C PRO A 56 -5.79 17.30 -15.00
N TRP A 57 -5.38 18.56 -15.15
CA TRP A 57 -4.13 19.02 -14.53
C TRP A 57 -4.23 19.03 -13.00
N ARG A 58 -5.41 19.37 -12.46
CA ARG A 58 -5.65 19.43 -11.01
C ARG A 58 -5.59 18.04 -10.40
N GLN A 59 -6.12 17.05 -11.12
CA GLN A 59 -6.02 15.65 -10.72
C GLN A 59 -4.57 15.17 -10.73
N GLN A 60 -3.77 15.57 -11.72
CA GLN A 60 -2.35 15.20 -11.78
C GLN A 60 -1.56 15.79 -10.62
N VAL A 61 -1.78 17.06 -10.28
CA VAL A 61 -1.14 17.71 -9.11
C VAL A 61 -1.54 17.02 -7.82
N HIS A 62 -2.83 16.70 -7.65
CA HIS A 62 -3.30 16.00 -6.47
C HIS A 62 -2.70 14.58 -6.35
N LYS A 63 -2.55 13.85 -7.47
CA LYS A 63 -1.84 12.56 -7.48
C LYS A 63 -0.40 12.72 -7.01
N PHE A 64 0.33 13.71 -7.53
CA PHE A 64 1.70 13.97 -7.10
C PHE A 64 1.79 14.30 -5.61
N TYR A 65 0.88 15.13 -5.09
CA TYR A 65 0.79 15.43 -3.66
C TYR A 65 0.53 14.17 -2.82
N GLN A 66 -0.41 13.31 -3.24
CA GLN A 66 -0.71 12.06 -2.53
C GLN A 66 0.48 11.11 -2.52
N THR A 67 1.15 10.94 -3.66
CA THR A 67 2.36 10.11 -3.77
C THR A 67 3.49 10.68 -2.90
N GLY A 68 3.73 11.99 -2.94
CA GLY A 68 4.72 12.65 -2.10
C GLY A 68 4.45 12.45 -0.61
N ARG A 69 3.20 12.65 -0.18
CA ARG A 69 2.76 12.37 1.19
C ARG A 69 3.00 10.91 1.58
N PHE A 70 2.69 9.96 0.69
CA PHE A 70 2.93 8.54 0.94
C PHE A 70 4.42 8.25 1.14
N VAL A 71 5.28 8.74 0.25
CA VAL A 71 6.73 8.52 0.35
C VAL A 71 7.28 9.09 1.66
N VAL A 72 6.91 10.32 2.02
CA VAL A 72 7.37 10.93 3.28
C VAL A 72 6.90 10.13 4.49
N LEU A 73 5.61 9.82 4.58
CA LEU A 73 5.03 9.21 5.78
C LEU A 73 5.33 7.71 5.91
N ARG A 74 5.40 6.98 4.80
CA ARG A 74 5.51 5.51 4.80
C ARG A 74 6.91 5.01 4.48
N MET A 75 7.77 5.82 3.87
CA MET A 75 9.14 5.41 3.54
C MET A 75 10.16 6.22 4.33
N LEU A 76 10.13 7.55 4.19
CA LEU A 76 11.19 8.41 4.75
C LEU A 76 11.20 8.40 6.28
N LEU A 77 10.06 8.62 6.93
CA LEU A 77 9.98 8.64 8.40
C LEU A 77 10.36 7.29 9.03
N PRO A 78 9.84 6.13 8.57
CA PRO A 78 10.28 4.83 9.08
C PRO A 78 11.75 4.54 8.80
N ALA A 79 12.26 4.84 7.60
CA ALA A 79 13.67 4.65 7.29
C ALA A 79 14.58 5.50 8.20
N TRP A 80 14.16 6.73 8.50
CA TRP A 80 14.90 7.59 9.43
C TRP A 80 14.87 7.04 10.87
N ALA A 81 13.72 6.55 11.33
CA ALA A 81 13.61 5.90 12.63
C ALA A 81 14.50 4.64 12.74
N ILE A 82 14.53 3.80 11.69
CA ILE A 82 15.37 2.59 11.62
C ILE A 82 16.85 2.96 11.65
N THR A 83 17.28 3.93 10.83
CA THR A 83 18.68 4.36 10.80
C THR A 83 19.12 4.96 12.13
N TYR A 84 18.25 5.72 12.80
CA TYR A 84 18.49 6.20 14.17
C TYR A 84 18.66 5.05 15.16
N TYR A 85 17.76 4.06 15.13
CA TYR A 85 17.81 2.90 16.00
C TYR A 85 19.10 2.09 15.79
N LEU A 86 19.46 1.80 14.54
CA LEU A 86 20.69 1.10 14.19
C LEU A 86 21.93 1.84 14.71
N LYS A 87 21.99 3.16 14.51
CA LYS A 87 23.14 3.99 14.92
C LYS A 87 23.34 4.03 16.44
N TYR A 88 22.27 4.22 17.21
CA TYR A 88 22.40 4.50 18.64
C TYR A 88 22.16 3.32 19.56
N HIS A 89 21.50 2.26 19.09
CA HIS A 89 21.19 1.08 19.90
C HIS A 89 21.97 -0.14 19.42
N VAL A 90 21.84 -0.49 18.14
CA VAL A 90 22.42 -1.74 17.62
C VAL A 90 23.94 -1.65 17.50
N GLN A 91 24.48 -0.58 16.89
CA GLN A 91 25.94 -0.41 16.76
C GLN A 91 26.67 -0.18 18.08
N LYS A 92 25.98 0.31 19.13
CA LYS A 92 26.58 0.46 20.46
C LYS A 92 26.70 -0.86 21.21
N SER A 93 25.88 -1.86 20.85
CA SER A 93 25.96 -3.18 21.46
C SER A 93 27.09 -4.00 20.82
N PRO A 94 27.94 -4.68 21.62
CA PRO A 94 29.01 -5.50 21.08
C PRO A 94 28.40 -6.63 20.22
N HIS A 95 28.93 -6.82 19.01
CA HIS A 95 28.40 -7.76 18.00
C HIS A 95 26.96 -7.47 17.52
N GLY A 96 26.41 -6.27 17.78
CA GLY A 96 25.08 -5.91 17.31
C GLY A 96 24.96 -5.80 15.79
N VAL A 97 26.05 -5.40 15.12
CA VAL A 97 26.20 -5.47 13.66
C VAL A 97 27.55 -6.09 13.35
N VAL A 98 27.54 -7.26 12.71
CA VAL A 98 28.75 -7.92 12.22
C VAL A 98 28.71 -7.90 10.70
N VAL A 99 29.73 -7.29 10.09
CA VAL A 99 29.87 -7.19 8.64
C VAL A 99 31.08 -8.01 8.22
N THR A 100 30.97 -8.72 7.10
CA THR A 100 32.11 -9.41 6.50
C THR A 100 33.11 -8.39 5.95
N ASN A 101 34.40 -8.63 6.14
CA ASN A 101 35.44 -7.77 5.58
C ASN A 101 35.24 -7.59 4.06
N PRO A 102 35.43 -6.36 3.53
CA PRO A 102 35.30 -6.11 2.10
C PRO A 102 36.32 -6.92 1.31
N ARG A 103 35.98 -7.29 0.08
CA ARG A 103 36.93 -7.96 -0.83
C ARG A 103 37.98 -6.94 -1.26
N ILE A 104 39.24 -7.36 -1.24
CA ILE A 104 40.39 -6.53 -1.60
C ILE A 104 41.00 -7.13 -2.87
N PHE A 105 41.27 -6.28 -3.87
CA PHE A 105 41.89 -6.69 -5.12
C PHE A 105 43.30 -6.10 -5.29
N PRO A 106 44.14 -6.73 -6.12
CA PRO A 106 45.45 -6.20 -6.53
C PRO A 106 45.32 -4.79 -7.12
N GLY A 107 46.14 -3.85 -6.65
CA GLY A 107 46.09 -2.43 -7.03
C GLY A 107 45.15 -1.56 -6.19
N ASP A 108 44.28 -2.14 -5.34
CA ASP A 108 43.43 -1.37 -4.44
C ASP A 108 44.25 -0.67 -3.35
N ARG A 109 43.78 0.50 -2.93
CA ARG A 109 44.36 1.23 -1.79
C ARG A 109 43.49 1.03 -0.55
N ILE A 110 44.09 0.49 0.51
CA ILE A 110 43.43 0.37 1.81
C ILE A 110 43.34 1.77 2.43
N LEU A 111 42.13 2.28 2.65
CA LEU A 111 41.93 3.65 3.16
C LEU A 111 42.49 3.88 4.56
N GLU A 112 42.49 2.83 5.39
CA GLU A 112 42.95 2.90 6.79
C GLU A 112 44.47 2.85 6.92
N THR A 113 45.14 1.97 6.17
CA THR A 113 46.61 1.78 6.22
C THR A 113 47.35 2.62 5.17
N GLY A 114 46.65 3.05 4.11
CA GLY A 114 47.23 3.75 2.97
C GLY A 114 48.02 2.86 1.99
N GLU A 115 48.20 1.58 2.31
CA GLU A 115 48.92 0.60 1.50
C GLU A 115 48.20 0.28 0.19
N ILE A 116 48.98 0.14 -0.88
CA ILE A 116 48.50 -0.26 -2.20
C ILE A 116 48.77 -1.75 -2.34
N MET A 117 47.74 -2.52 -2.70
CA MET A 117 47.85 -3.95 -2.88
C MET A 117 48.76 -4.28 -4.07
N PRO A 118 49.72 -5.19 -3.89
CA PRO A 118 50.64 -5.54 -4.97
C PRO A 118 49.86 -6.08 -6.18
N PRO A 119 50.26 -5.70 -7.41
CA PRO A 119 49.64 -6.24 -8.61
C PRO A 119 49.88 -7.75 -8.70
N LEU A 120 49.01 -8.44 -9.45
CA LEU A 120 49.26 -9.84 -9.80
C LEU A 120 50.56 -9.95 -10.58
N ARG A 121 51.28 -11.06 -10.41
CA ARG A 121 52.47 -11.35 -11.22
C ARG A 121 52.06 -11.46 -12.69
N ASP A 122 52.90 -10.97 -13.59
CA ASP A 122 52.65 -11.07 -15.03
C ASP A 122 52.52 -12.53 -15.46
N GLU A 123 51.30 -12.97 -15.73
CA GLU A 123 51.05 -14.28 -16.32
C GLU A 123 51.56 -14.24 -17.76
N HIS A 124 52.55 -15.10 -18.07
CA HIS A 124 53.04 -15.30 -19.42
C HIS A 124 51.98 -16.07 -20.22
N HIS A 125 50.92 -15.37 -20.63
CA HIS A 125 49.85 -15.94 -21.42
C HIS A 125 50.38 -16.29 -22.82
N LYS A 126 50.76 -17.56 -23.00
CA LYS A 126 50.88 -18.17 -24.32
C LYS A 126 49.46 -18.45 -24.84
N HIS A 127 48.85 -17.45 -25.46
CA HIS A 127 47.73 -17.69 -26.36
C HIS A 127 48.30 -18.19 -27.69
N HIS A 128 48.08 -19.46 -28.00
CA HIS A 128 48.29 -20.04 -29.32
C HIS A 128 47.17 -19.61 -30.27
#